data_AF-A0A936JZ87-F1
#
_entry.id   AF-A0A936JZ87-F1
#
_cell.length_a   1.000
_cell.length_b   1.000
_cell.length_c   1.000
_cell.angle_alpha   90.00
_cell.angle_beta   90.00
_cell.angle_gamma   90.00
#
_symmetry.space_group_name_H-M   'P 1'
#
loop_
_entity.id
_entity.type
_entity.pdbx_description
1 polymer ?
#
loop_
_entity_poly.entity_id
_entity_poly.type
_entity_poly.pdbx_seq_one_letter_code
_entity_poly.pdbx_strand_id
1 'polypeptide(L)'
;MKKITLLVFFTGFIFQLTKAQLPSESTVKFADGKFYTAKVITETTDKIKLQFLHSQSIYEFSKSGVILSSTGKYPKGQKIKMLLVKAPLHSLYYQSTIDASDALGIKFSDGQVYFCKVSSVQANSFYCTFPHTRSSYTMVKSGDTWKVFSTDTGTYPKGHVLVEIYKLAKRRLFFDDGSNVFPDADTVPDEN
;
A
#
# COMPACT_ATOMS: atom_id res chain seq x y z
N MET A 1 -53.67 40.10 -11.89
CA MET A 1 -52.33 39.76 -12.41
C MET A 1 -51.54 39.07 -11.31
N LYS A 2 -51.31 37.75 -11.44
CA LYS A 2 -50.61 36.94 -10.43
C LYS A 2 -49.09 37.06 -10.65
N LYS A 3 -48.35 37.53 -9.64
CA LYS A 3 -46.87 37.50 -9.63
C LYS A 3 -46.42 36.10 -9.22
N ILE A 4 -45.68 35.42 -10.10
CA ILE A 4 -45.03 34.14 -9.79
C ILE A 4 -43.62 34.50 -9.30
N THR A 5 -43.37 34.29 -8.01
CA THR A 5 -42.03 34.37 -7.42
C THR A 5 -41.33 33.04 -7.68
N LEU A 6 -40.32 33.07 -8.56
CA LEU A 6 -39.47 31.91 -8.84
C LEU A 6 -38.41 31.80 -7.73
N LEU A 7 -38.57 30.84 -6.82
CA LEU A 7 -37.57 30.51 -5.81
C LEU A 7 -36.55 29.55 -6.44
N VAL A 8 -35.34 30.04 -6.74
CA VAL A 8 -34.24 29.21 -7.20
C VAL A 8 -33.58 28.58 -5.97
N PHE A 9 -33.85 27.29 -5.73
CA PHE A 9 -33.12 26.51 -4.73
C PHE A 9 -31.72 26.19 -5.28
N PHE A 10 -30.72 26.92 -4.79
CA PHE A 10 -29.31 26.59 -4.97
C PHE A 10 -28.97 25.41 -4.05
N THR A 11 -29.08 24.17 -4.54
CA THR A 11 -28.52 23.00 -3.84
C THR A 11 -27.01 23.04 -3.97
N GLY A 12 -26.35 23.64 -2.97
CA GLY A 12 -24.92 23.55 -2.79
C GLY A 12 -24.54 22.11 -2.44
N PHE A 13 -24.09 21.36 -3.44
CA PHE A 13 -23.43 20.08 -3.22
C PHE A 13 -22.05 20.37 -2.60
N ILE A 14 -21.97 20.37 -1.28
CA ILE A 14 -20.69 20.45 -0.57
C ILE A 14 -19.96 19.13 -0.83
N PHE A 15 -19.07 19.10 -1.83
CA PHE A 15 -18.04 18.08 -1.92
C PHE A 15 -17.12 18.26 -0.71
N GLN A 16 -17.36 17.50 0.36
CA GLN A 16 -16.30 17.29 1.33
C GLN A 16 -15.18 16.55 0.60
N LEU A 17 -14.06 17.22 0.36
CA LEU A 17 -12.81 16.55 0.03
C LEU A 17 -12.45 15.68 1.22
N THR A 18 -12.91 14.43 1.21
CA THR A 18 -12.33 13.40 2.07
C THR A 18 -10.87 13.29 1.66
N LYS A 19 -9.97 13.73 2.54
CA LYS A 19 -8.53 13.54 2.36
C LYS A 19 -8.32 12.07 2.07
N ALA A 20 -7.85 11.74 0.86
CA ALA A 20 -7.70 10.36 0.44
C ALA A 20 -6.85 9.62 1.47
N GLN A 21 -7.44 8.62 2.13
CA GLN A 21 -6.75 7.86 3.16
C GLN A 21 -5.57 7.11 2.52
N LEU A 22 -4.39 7.25 3.12
CA LEU A 22 -3.20 6.50 2.69
C LEU A 22 -3.48 5.00 2.86
N PRO A 23 -3.15 4.15 1.87
CA PRO A 23 -3.45 2.74 1.98
C PRO A 23 -2.49 2.04 2.95
N SER A 24 -3.00 1.06 3.69
CA SER A 24 -2.18 0.15 4.49
C SER A 24 -1.50 -0.89 3.59
N GLU A 25 -0.30 -1.33 3.98
CA GLU A 25 0.34 -2.52 3.42
C GLU A 25 -0.28 -3.78 4.05
N SER A 26 -0.48 -4.82 3.25
CA SER A 26 -0.85 -6.15 3.73
C SER A 26 0.07 -7.21 3.14
N THR A 27 0.38 -8.23 3.92
CA THR A 27 1.06 -9.46 3.44
C THR A 27 0.15 -10.66 3.71
N VAL A 28 -0.09 -11.47 2.68
CA VAL A 28 -0.92 -12.68 2.77
C VAL A 28 -0.05 -13.89 2.49
N LYS A 29 -0.15 -14.91 3.35
CA LYS A 29 0.42 -16.24 3.12
C LYS A 29 -0.70 -17.22 2.77
N PHE A 30 -0.68 -17.77 1.56
CA PHE A 30 -1.69 -18.73 1.12
C PHE A 30 -1.38 -20.16 1.61
N ALA A 31 -2.32 -21.09 1.43
CA ALA A 31 -2.21 -22.47 1.89
C ALA A 31 -0.98 -23.21 1.34
N ASP A 32 -0.60 -22.90 0.10
CA ASP A 32 0.60 -23.39 -0.58
C ASP A 32 1.91 -22.80 -0.04
N GLY A 33 1.84 -21.90 0.95
CA GLY A 33 2.99 -21.27 1.59
C GLY A 33 3.48 -20.01 0.88
N LYS A 34 2.89 -19.65 -0.25
CA LYS A 34 3.27 -18.48 -1.05
C LYS A 34 2.89 -17.17 -0.39
N PHE A 35 3.75 -16.16 -0.52
CA PHE A 35 3.58 -14.84 0.09
C PHE A 35 3.35 -13.77 -0.96
N TYR A 36 2.36 -12.91 -0.72
CA TYR A 36 2.09 -11.80 -1.61
C TYR A 36 1.79 -10.52 -0.85
N THR A 37 2.33 -9.41 -1.36
CA THR A 37 2.07 -8.06 -0.84
C THR A 37 0.88 -7.44 -1.57
N ALA A 38 0.03 -6.77 -0.80
CA ALA A 38 -1.19 -6.12 -1.26
C ALA A 38 -1.35 -4.75 -0.60
N LYS A 39 -2.18 -3.91 -1.21
CA LYS A 39 -2.74 -2.73 -0.54
C LYS A 39 -4.12 -3.05 0.01
N VAL A 40 -4.41 -2.53 1.21
CA VAL A 40 -5.75 -2.60 1.79
C VAL A 40 -6.67 -1.61 1.09
N ILE A 41 -7.81 -2.09 0.58
CA ILE A 41 -8.85 -1.25 -0.02
C ILE A 41 -9.84 -0.83 1.08
N THR A 42 -10.37 -1.80 1.82
CA THR A 42 -11.27 -1.58 2.95
C THR A 42 -10.99 -2.61 4.04
N GLU A 43 -11.21 -2.22 5.29
CA GLU A 43 -11.15 -3.12 6.44
C GLU A 43 -12.30 -2.81 7.39
N THR A 44 -12.88 -3.85 7.93
CA THR A 44 -13.88 -3.82 9.01
C THR A 44 -13.42 -4.80 10.10
N THR A 45 -14.16 -4.88 11.20
CA THR A 45 -13.87 -5.83 12.28
C THR A 45 -13.78 -7.28 11.79
N ASP A 46 -14.62 -7.66 10.83
CA ASP A 46 -14.81 -9.07 10.46
C ASP A 46 -14.24 -9.44 9.09
N LYS A 47 -13.87 -8.45 8.28
CA LYS A 47 -13.37 -8.68 6.92
C LYS A 47 -12.42 -7.60 6.43
N ILE A 48 -11.54 -8.00 5.52
CA ILE A 48 -10.57 -7.13 4.87
C ILE A 48 -10.55 -7.39 3.36
N LYS A 49 -10.61 -6.30 2.58
CA LYS A 49 -10.54 -6.33 1.11
C LYS A 49 -9.20 -5.79 0.66
N LEU A 50 -8.50 -6.56 -0.17
CA LEU A 50 -7.13 -6.32 -0.61
C LEU A 50 -7.04 -6.29 -2.13
N GLN A 51 -6.10 -5.50 -2.66
CA GLN A 51 -5.62 -5.60 -4.04
C GLN A 51 -4.14 -6.00 -4.04
N PHE A 52 -3.82 -7.16 -4.62
CA PHE A 52 -2.44 -7.64 -4.72
C PHE A 52 -1.63 -6.84 -5.73
N LEU A 53 -0.42 -6.42 -5.34
CA LEU A 53 0.40 -5.53 -6.17
C LEU A 53 0.96 -6.23 -7.42
N HIS A 54 1.28 -7.52 -7.33
CA HIS A 54 1.89 -8.28 -8.43
C HIS A 54 0.92 -8.61 -9.57
N SER A 55 -0.37 -8.78 -9.29
CA SER A 55 -1.37 -9.23 -10.28
C SER A 55 -2.59 -8.33 -10.41
N GLN A 56 -2.70 -7.30 -9.56
CA GLN A 56 -3.89 -6.45 -9.42
C GLN A 56 -5.17 -7.20 -9.02
N SER A 57 -5.05 -8.50 -8.68
CA SER A 57 -6.17 -9.34 -8.22
C SER A 57 -6.76 -8.80 -6.93
N ILE A 58 -8.08 -8.82 -6.83
CA ILE A 58 -8.82 -8.33 -5.66
C ILE A 58 -9.37 -9.52 -4.89
N TYR A 59 -9.17 -9.49 -3.57
CA TYR A 59 -9.64 -10.52 -2.64
C TYR A 59 -10.34 -9.87 -1.46
N GLU A 60 -11.35 -10.56 -0.91
CA GLU A 60 -11.92 -10.25 0.39
C GLU A 60 -11.76 -11.46 1.30
N PHE A 61 -11.22 -11.25 2.50
CA PHE A 61 -10.96 -12.28 3.50
C PHE A 61 -11.80 -12.04 4.75
N SER A 62 -12.29 -13.11 5.37
CA SER A 62 -12.89 -13.06 6.70
C SER A 62 -11.81 -12.98 7.79
N LYS A 63 -12.21 -12.60 9.01
CA LYS A 63 -11.38 -12.63 10.20
C LYS A 63 -10.89 -14.03 10.58
N SER A 64 -11.56 -15.06 10.09
CA SER A 64 -11.20 -16.48 10.22
C SER A 64 -10.32 -17.00 9.08
N GLY A 65 -9.80 -16.12 8.22
CA GLY A 65 -8.86 -16.46 7.15
C GLY A 65 -9.49 -17.14 5.95
N VAL A 66 -10.81 -17.07 5.77
CA VAL A 66 -11.50 -17.65 4.60
C VAL A 66 -11.58 -16.62 3.48
N ILE A 67 -11.30 -17.03 2.25
CA ILE A 67 -11.53 -16.22 1.05
C ILE A 67 -13.03 -16.10 0.81
N LEU A 68 -13.58 -14.91 0.99
CA LEU A 68 -15.00 -14.59 0.78
C LEU A 68 -15.29 -14.27 -0.70
N SER A 69 -14.35 -13.60 -1.38
CA SER A 69 -14.40 -13.31 -2.81
C SER A 69 -12.98 -13.18 -3.39
N SER A 70 -12.82 -13.43 -4.69
CA SER A 70 -11.54 -13.42 -5.39
C SER A 70 -11.72 -13.18 -6.88
N THR A 71 -10.85 -12.36 -7.47
CA THR A 71 -10.64 -12.26 -8.93
C THR A 71 -9.33 -12.94 -9.39
N GLY A 72 -8.62 -13.61 -8.48
CA GLY A 72 -7.32 -14.22 -8.75
C GLY A 72 -7.36 -15.74 -8.71
N LYS A 73 -6.16 -16.36 -8.68
CA LYS A 73 -5.98 -17.82 -8.77
C LYS A 73 -6.59 -18.61 -7.61
N TYR A 74 -6.50 -18.10 -6.37
CA TYR A 74 -7.05 -18.80 -5.20
C TYR A 74 -8.58 -18.57 -5.11
N PRO A 75 -9.40 -19.64 -5.14
CA PRO A 75 -10.86 -19.53 -5.17
C PRO A 75 -11.48 -19.23 -3.80
N LYS A 76 -12.73 -18.74 -3.84
CA LYS A 76 -13.60 -18.57 -2.67
C LYS A 76 -13.70 -19.87 -1.87
N GLY A 77 -13.73 -19.74 -0.54
CA GLY A 77 -13.88 -20.85 0.40
C GLY A 77 -12.57 -21.46 0.88
N GLN A 78 -11.44 -21.19 0.19
CA GLN A 78 -10.14 -21.61 0.70
C GLN A 78 -9.72 -20.80 1.92
N LYS A 79 -8.87 -21.41 2.76
CA LYS A 79 -8.22 -20.74 3.89
C LYS A 79 -6.82 -20.30 3.53
N ILE A 80 -6.46 -19.10 3.98
CA ILE A 80 -5.07 -18.65 4.03
C ILE A 80 -4.42 -19.13 5.33
N LYS A 81 -3.10 -19.02 5.43
CA LYS A 81 -2.35 -19.32 6.65
C LYS A 81 -2.16 -18.10 7.53
N MET A 82 -1.94 -16.93 6.92
CA MET A 82 -1.63 -15.71 7.66
C MET A 82 -2.01 -14.46 6.85
N LEU A 83 -2.47 -13.42 7.56
CA LEU A 83 -2.67 -12.08 7.04
C LEU A 83 -2.13 -11.05 8.02
N LEU A 84 -1.11 -10.29 7.59
CA LEU A 84 -0.49 -9.21 8.35
C LEU A 84 -0.83 -7.87 7.72
N VAL A 85 -0.99 -6.83 8.54
CA VAL A 85 -1.28 -5.46 8.09
C VAL A 85 -0.29 -4.49 8.74
N LYS A 86 0.24 -3.54 7.96
CA LYS A 86 0.93 -2.35 8.47
C LYS A 86 0.11 -1.11 8.12
N ALA A 87 -0.39 -0.43 9.14
CA ALA A 87 -1.16 0.80 8.97
C ALA A 87 -0.26 1.96 8.53
N PRO A 88 -0.75 2.92 7.73
CA PRO A 88 -0.04 4.18 7.52
C PRO A 88 0.08 4.95 8.84
N LEU A 89 1.21 5.60 9.07
CA LEU A 89 1.41 6.51 10.20
C LEU A 89 1.25 7.96 9.74
N HIS A 90 2.35 8.60 9.33
CA HIS A 90 2.37 9.99 8.92
C HIS A 90 3.17 10.16 7.63
N SER A 91 2.87 11.25 6.91
CA SER A 91 3.63 11.66 5.72
C SER A 91 5.03 12.11 6.12
N LEU A 92 6.01 11.66 5.35
CA LEU A 92 7.41 12.05 5.36
C LEU A 92 7.76 12.96 4.17
N TYR A 93 6.81 13.27 3.28
CA TYR A 93 7.10 13.96 2.01
C TYR A 93 7.82 15.29 2.19
N TYR A 94 7.37 16.10 3.15
CA TYR A 94 7.99 17.39 3.48
C TYR A 94 8.97 17.31 4.65
N GLN A 95 9.14 16.14 5.28
CA GLN A 95 10.04 15.98 6.41
C GLN A 95 11.51 15.91 5.95
N SER A 96 12.41 16.17 6.88
CA SER A 96 13.86 16.21 6.64
C SER A 96 14.55 14.87 6.83
N THR A 97 13.89 13.87 7.42
CA THR A 97 14.52 12.60 7.78
C THR A 97 13.63 11.41 7.42
N ILE A 98 14.19 10.51 6.62
CA ILE A 98 13.73 9.14 6.40
C ILE A 98 14.75 8.25 7.10
N ASP A 99 14.32 7.23 7.85
CA ASP A 99 15.26 6.38 8.58
C ASP A 99 15.67 5.16 7.74
N ALA A 100 16.93 4.76 7.84
CA ALA A 100 17.35 3.43 7.39
C ALA A 100 16.59 2.38 8.21
N SER A 101 16.08 1.33 7.56
CA SER A 101 15.13 0.32 8.10
C SER A 101 13.64 0.65 8.05
N ASP A 102 13.26 1.86 7.63
CA ASP A 102 11.83 2.17 7.47
C ASP A 102 11.17 1.31 6.39
N ALA A 103 9.96 0.86 6.69
CA ALA A 103 9.00 0.39 5.70
C ALA A 103 8.15 1.59 5.28
N LEU A 104 8.15 1.89 3.99
CA LEU A 104 7.48 3.07 3.45
C LEU A 104 6.39 2.68 2.47
N GLY A 105 5.34 3.49 2.43
CA GLY A 105 4.46 3.58 1.28
C GLY A 105 4.84 4.78 0.42
N ILE A 106 4.90 4.56 -0.89
CA ILE A 106 5.26 5.56 -1.90
C ILE A 106 4.08 5.71 -2.86
N LYS A 107 3.58 6.94 -3.01
CA LYS A 107 2.60 7.28 -4.04
C LYS A 107 3.28 8.00 -5.19
N PHE A 108 3.17 7.43 -6.38
CA PHE A 108 3.68 8.03 -7.61
C PHE A 108 2.65 8.99 -8.22
N SER A 109 3.12 9.84 -9.15
CA SER A 109 2.30 10.89 -9.76
C SER A 109 1.13 10.38 -10.61
N ASP A 110 1.15 9.12 -11.03
CA ASP A 110 0.04 8.40 -11.67
C ASP A 110 -1.05 7.93 -10.68
N GLY A 111 -0.85 8.16 -9.38
CA GLY A 111 -1.78 7.76 -8.31
C GLY A 111 -1.53 6.36 -7.76
N GLN A 112 -0.60 5.59 -8.34
CA GLN A 112 -0.28 4.25 -7.87
C GLN A 112 0.51 4.29 -6.57
N VAL A 113 0.26 3.30 -5.71
CA VAL A 113 0.90 3.19 -4.40
C VAL A 113 1.56 1.84 -4.25
N TYR A 114 2.82 1.86 -3.84
CA TYR A 114 3.65 0.69 -3.64
C TYR A 114 4.42 0.79 -2.32
N PHE A 115 4.85 -0.35 -1.79
CA PHE A 115 5.53 -0.43 -0.49
C PHE A 115 6.96 -0.92 -0.66
N CYS A 116 7.90 -0.26 0.00
CA CYS A 116 9.32 -0.56 -0.09
C CYS A 116 9.98 -0.62 1.29
N LYS A 117 11.15 -1.26 1.34
CA LYS A 117 12.06 -1.24 2.48
C LYS A 117 13.24 -0.33 2.17
N VAL A 118 13.51 0.62 3.06
CA VAL A 118 14.68 1.50 2.97
C VAL A 118 15.91 0.77 3.49
N SER A 119 16.99 0.80 2.71
CA SER A 119 18.26 0.15 3.05
C SER A 119 19.44 1.11 3.11
N SER A 120 19.33 2.32 2.56
CA SER A 120 20.31 3.38 2.75
C SER A 120 19.67 4.76 2.64
N VAL A 121 20.18 5.72 3.41
CA VAL A 121 19.72 7.11 3.43
C VAL A 121 20.93 8.03 3.38
N GLN A 122 20.81 9.09 2.58
CA GLN A 122 21.70 10.23 2.54
C GLN A 122 20.86 11.51 2.69
N ALA A 123 21.51 12.67 2.87
CA ALA A 123 20.83 13.92 3.22
C ALA A 123 19.57 14.25 2.37
N ASN A 124 19.61 14.05 1.05
CA ASN A 124 18.48 14.32 0.16
C ASN A 124 18.09 13.11 -0.70
N SER A 125 18.47 11.90 -0.31
CA SER A 125 18.16 10.70 -1.07
C SER A 125 18.00 9.49 -0.19
N PHE A 126 17.25 8.50 -0.68
CA PHE A 126 17.21 7.19 -0.05
C PHE A 126 17.17 6.11 -1.13
N TYR A 127 17.74 4.97 -0.78
CA TYR A 127 17.68 3.76 -1.57
C TYR A 127 16.70 2.78 -0.93
N CYS A 128 15.82 2.22 -1.74
CA CYS A 128 14.81 1.27 -1.29
C CYS A 128 14.57 0.16 -2.31
N THR A 129 14.14 -0.99 -1.82
CA THR A 129 13.72 -2.13 -2.64
C THR A 129 12.23 -2.39 -2.44
N PHE A 130 11.52 -2.65 -3.54
CA PHE A 130 10.10 -3.00 -3.55
C PHE A 130 9.96 -4.53 -3.59
N PRO A 131 9.59 -5.21 -2.49
CA PRO A 131 9.61 -6.67 -2.43
C PRO A 131 8.69 -7.36 -3.44
N HIS A 132 7.61 -6.68 -3.86
CA HIS A 132 6.60 -7.25 -4.75
C HIS A 132 7.03 -7.33 -6.22
N THR A 133 8.05 -6.57 -6.63
CA THR A 133 8.65 -6.56 -7.98
C THR A 133 10.14 -6.88 -7.97
N ARG A 134 10.78 -6.82 -6.79
CA ARG A 134 12.24 -6.85 -6.59
C ARG A 134 13.00 -5.71 -7.26
N SER A 135 12.29 -4.70 -7.73
CA SER A 135 12.92 -3.50 -8.25
C SER A 135 13.46 -2.64 -7.12
N SER A 136 14.60 -2.03 -7.38
CA SER A 136 15.27 -1.12 -6.48
C SER A 136 15.33 0.27 -7.09
N TYR A 137 15.30 1.26 -6.20
CA TYR A 137 15.22 2.66 -6.56
C TYR A 137 16.10 3.50 -5.67
N THR A 138 16.76 4.47 -6.27
CA THR A 138 17.23 5.66 -5.53
C THR A 138 16.22 6.77 -5.76
N MET A 139 15.66 7.30 -4.68
CA MET A 139 14.80 8.47 -4.70
C MET A 139 15.60 9.68 -4.25
N VAL A 140 15.39 10.84 -4.88
CA VAL A 140 16.08 12.09 -4.54
C VAL A 140 15.07 13.23 -4.36
N LYS A 141 15.33 14.08 -3.37
CA LYS A 141 14.61 15.33 -3.15
C LYS A 141 15.30 16.44 -3.93
N SER A 142 14.58 17.09 -4.84
CA SER A 142 15.03 18.22 -5.64
C SER A 142 14.06 19.39 -5.43
N GLY A 143 14.50 20.38 -4.64
CA GLY A 143 13.59 21.39 -4.08
C GLY A 143 12.54 20.73 -3.18
N ASP A 144 11.28 21.04 -3.41
CA ASP A 144 10.15 20.47 -2.65
C ASP A 144 9.59 19.18 -3.26
N THR A 145 10.22 18.64 -4.31
CA THR A 145 9.71 17.47 -5.05
C THR A 145 10.62 16.27 -4.91
N TRP A 146 10.04 15.13 -4.55
CA TRP A 146 10.70 13.84 -4.61
C TRP A 146 10.56 13.22 -6.00
N LYS A 147 11.66 12.66 -6.52
CA LYS A 147 11.72 12.01 -7.84
C LYS A 147 12.55 10.74 -7.80
N VAL A 148 12.27 9.85 -8.75
CA VAL A 148 13.17 8.73 -9.07
C VAL A 148 14.49 9.30 -9.62
N PHE A 149 15.60 8.98 -8.96
CA PHE A 149 16.94 9.29 -9.46
C PHE A 149 17.49 8.18 -10.35
N SER A 150 17.32 6.92 -9.91
CA SER A 150 17.72 5.73 -10.65
C SER A 150 16.85 4.54 -10.26
N THR A 151 16.81 3.55 -11.14
CA THR A 151 16.21 2.23 -10.90
C THR A 151 16.95 1.18 -11.71
N ASP A 152 16.87 -0.08 -11.28
CA ASP A 152 17.41 -1.24 -11.98
C ASP A 152 16.41 -1.79 -13.03
N THR A 153 15.35 -2.43 -12.55
CA THR A 153 14.29 -3.14 -13.29
C THR A 153 12.92 -2.50 -13.08
N GLY A 154 12.86 -1.40 -12.34
CA GLY A 154 11.63 -0.73 -11.99
C GLY A 154 10.95 -0.02 -13.16
N THR A 155 9.62 -0.04 -13.17
CA THR A 155 8.80 0.56 -14.23
C THR A 155 8.89 2.08 -14.29
N TYR A 156 9.04 2.75 -13.13
CA TYR A 156 9.14 4.21 -13.06
C TYR A 156 10.55 4.70 -13.45
N PRO A 157 10.71 5.46 -14.54
CA PRO A 157 12.02 5.90 -15.01
C PRO A 157 12.58 7.07 -14.17
N LYS A 158 13.87 7.37 -14.38
CA LYS A 158 14.51 8.58 -13.83
C LYS A 158 13.69 9.83 -14.14
N GLY A 159 13.52 10.68 -13.14
CA GLY A 159 12.75 11.91 -13.19
C GLY A 159 11.26 11.76 -12.86
N HIS A 160 10.75 10.52 -12.77
CA HIS A 160 9.35 10.30 -12.40
C HIS A 160 9.05 10.82 -10.99
N VAL A 161 7.92 11.52 -10.84
CA VAL A 161 7.59 12.29 -9.64
C VAL A 161 6.85 11.42 -8.62
N LEU A 162 7.21 11.57 -7.36
CA LEU A 162 6.47 11.07 -6.21
C LEU A 162 5.57 12.20 -5.68
N VAL A 163 4.39 11.85 -5.21
CA VAL A 163 3.43 12.82 -4.64
C VAL A 163 3.15 12.57 -3.16
N GLU A 164 3.58 11.43 -2.62
CA GLU A 164 3.53 11.15 -1.19
C GLU A 164 4.57 10.08 -0.81
N ILE A 165 5.12 10.21 0.39
CA ILE A 165 5.97 9.23 1.06
C ILE A 165 5.46 9.15 2.48
N TYR A 166 5.14 7.97 2.98
CA TYR A 166 4.64 7.83 4.35
C TYR A 166 5.21 6.61 5.06
N LYS A 167 5.40 6.76 6.38
CA LYS A 167 5.90 5.69 7.24
C LYS A 167 4.80 4.68 7.51
N LEU A 168 5.17 3.40 7.51
CA LEU A 168 4.28 2.31 7.91
C LEU A 168 4.53 1.93 9.37
N ALA A 169 3.45 1.58 10.07
CA ALA A 169 3.51 1.07 11.42
C ALA A 169 4.16 -0.32 11.47
N LYS A 170 4.48 -0.78 12.69
CA LYS A 170 4.79 -2.20 12.92
C LYS A 170 3.59 -3.07 12.48
N ARG A 171 3.91 -4.27 11.99
CA ARG A 171 2.90 -5.26 11.58
C ARG A 171 1.98 -5.63 12.74
N ARG A 172 0.68 -5.72 12.45
CA ARG A 172 -0.31 -6.39 13.28
C ARG A 172 -0.88 -7.60 12.56
N LEU A 173 -1.33 -8.58 13.34
CA LEU A 173 -2.06 -9.73 12.85
C LEU A 173 -3.52 -9.35 12.54
N PHE A 174 -3.96 -9.68 11.34
CA PHE A 174 -5.39 -9.75 11.05
C PHE A 174 -5.90 -11.17 11.24
N PHE A 175 -5.16 -12.17 10.76
CA PHE A 175 -5.45 -13.60 10.90
C PHE A 175 -4.15 -14.42 10.94
N ASP A 176 -4.15 -15.52 11.68
CA ASP A 176 -3.14 -16.57 11.67
C ASP A 176 -3.79 -17.92 12.02
N ASP A 177 -3.33 -19.00 11.38
CA ASP A 177 -3.82 -20.36 11.60
C ASP A 177 -3.05 -21.12 12.69
N GLY A 178 -2.08 -20.48 13.36
CA GLY A 178 -1.24 -21.06 14.40
C GLY A 178 -0.12 -21.96 13.89
N SER A 179 0.03 -22.13 12.57
CA SER A 179 1.06 -23.00 11.97
C SER A 179 2.33 -22.26 11.57
N ASN A 180 2.40 -20.94 11.78
CA ASN A 180 3.47 -20.11 11.22
C ASN A 180 4.54 -19.73 12.25
N VAL A 181 5.81 -19.90 11.86
CA VAL A 181 6.92 -19.07 12.35
C VAL A 181 6.84 -17.75 11.56
N PHE A 182 6.75 -16.62 12.25
CA PHE A 182 6.76 -15.32 11.57
C PHE A 182 8.02 -15.24 10.71
N PRO A 183 7.91 -14.89 9.41
CA PRO A 183 9.11 -14.51 8.69
C PRO A 183 9.73 -13.33 9.45
N ASP A 184 11.02 -13.42 9.77
CA ASP A 184 11.77 -12.24 10.14
C ASP A 184 11.50 -11.17 9.09
N ALA A 185 11.53 -9.90 9.49
CA ALA A 185 11.12 -8.78 8.64
C ALA A 185 11.89 -8.68 7.29
N ASP A 186 12.85 -9.59 7.07
CA ASP A 186 13.87 -9.61 6.03
C ASP A 186 13.80 -10.87 5.15
N THR A 187 12.88 -11.80 5.41
CA THR A 187 12.77 -13.07 4.66
C THR A 187 11.34 -13.33 4.19
N VAL A 188 10.85 -12.50 3.27
CA VAL A 188 9.87 -13.01 2.29
C VAL A 188 10.71 -13.72 1.22
N PRO A 189 10.67 -15.05 1.10
CA PRO A 189 11.50 -15.76 0.14
C PRO A 189 11.15 -15.35 -1.29
N ASP A 190 12.18 -15.18 -2.09
CA ASP A 190 12.13 -15.06 -3.54
C ASP A 190 11.29 -16.18 -4.15
N GLU A 191 10.23 -15.85 -4.89
CA GLU A 191 9.58 -16.80 -5.79
C GLU A 191 10.12 -16.64 -7.20
N ASN A 192 10.96 -17.60 -7.63
CA ASN A 192 10.96 -18.03 -9.03
C ASN A 192 9.57 -18.56 -9.42
#